data_AF-A0A1S7UJ95-F1
#
_entry.id   AF-A0A1S7UJ95-F1
#
_cell.length_a   1.000
_cell.length_b   1.000
_cell.length_c   1.000
_cell.angle_alpha   90.00
_cell.angle_beta   90.00
_cell.angle_gamma   90.00
#
_symmetry.space_group_name_H-M   'P 1'
#
loop_
_entity.id
_entity.type
_entity.pdbx_description
1 polymer ?
#
loop_
_entity_poly.entity_id
_entity_poly.type
_entity_poly.pdbx_seq_one_letter_code
_entity_poly.pdbx_strand_id
1 'polypeptide(L)'
;MRGASRLTIFALALSQTTYAQHVAEPYHFESNTGVCGDTTWENRTSSNPAFAESCESLASLLREDPNAGFNLKGWVKNDSDCRAIASQGDCAFEVMLVDPEDGQVAPITQADMADLLQGSMKFASGDYVGASGVMDCNAGGNLSGKVFWRVYGALDGSTASCQK
;
A
#
# COMPACT_ATOMS: atom_id res chain seq x y z
N MET A 1 -25.37 -12.81 66.01
CA MET A 1 -24.99 -13.40 64.71
C MET A 1 -25.20 -12.33 63.64
N ARG A 2 -24.13 -11.75 63.08
CA ARG A 2 -24.19 -10.76 61.99
C ARG A 2 -23.34 -11.30 60.85
N GLY A 3 -24.00 -11.82 59.82
CA GLY A 3 -23.35 -12.35 58.62
C GLY A 3 -23.02 -11.22 57.66
N ALA A 4 -21.72 -11.01 57.40
CA ALA A 4 -21.25 -10.02 56.44
C ALA A 4 -21.33 -10.59 55.01
N SER A 5 -22.24 -10.07 54.20
CA SER A 5 -22.28 -10.33 52.76
C SER A 5 -21.08 -9.67 52.07
N ARG A 6 -20.23 -10.49 51.45
CA ARG A 6 -19.11 -10.02 50.63
C ARG A 6 -19.63 -9.74 49.22
N LEU A 7 -19.71 -8.46 48.86
CA LEU A 7 -19.98 -8.00 47.51
C LEU A 7 -18.72 -8.21 46.66
N THR A 8 -18.79 -9.12 45.69
CA THR A 8 -17.69 -9.38 44.74
C THR A 8 -17.88 -8.45 43.54
N ILE A 9 -17.00 -7.48 43.38
CA ILE A 9 -16.99 -6.56 42.23
C ILE A 9 -16.11 -7.20 41.15
N PHE A 10 -16.72 -7.61 40.04
CA PHE A 10 -16.00 -8.02 38.83
C PHE A 10 -15.54 -6.77 38.07
N ALA A 11 -14.24 -6.49 38.12
CA ALA A 11 -13.63 -5.47 37.28
C ALA A 11 -13.43 -6.03 35.86
N LEU A 12 -14.22 -5.54 34.90
CA LEU A 12 -13.96 -5.74 33.47
C LEU A 12 -12.75 -4.88 33.08
N ALA A 13 -11.59 -5.51 32.92
CA ALA A 13 -10.42 -4.88 32.31
C ALA A 13 -10.68 -4.75 30.80
N LEU A 14 -10.95 -3.53 30.33
CA LEU A 14 -10.90 -3.19 28.91
C LEU A 14 -9.43 -3.16 28.49
N SER A 15 -8.94 -4.28 27.96
CA SER A 15 -7.67 -4.31 27.25
C SER A 15 -7.80 -3.46 25.98
N GLN A 16 -7.16 -2.29 25.98
CA GLN A 16 -6.99 -1.52 24.75
C GLN A 16 -5.96 -2.24 23.88
N THR A 17 -6.41 -2.91 22.83
CA THR A 17 -5.52 -3.47 21.83
C THR A 17 -5.04 -2.31 20.96
N THR A 18 -3.88 -1.75 21.28
CA THR A 18 -3.16 -0.85 20.38
C THR A 18 -2.55 -1.69 19.27
N TYR A 19 -3.30 -1.91 18.20
CA TYR A 19 -2.69 -2.34 16.94
C TYR A 19 -1.91 -1.15 16.40
N ALA A 20 -0.63 -1.34 16.05
CA ALA A 20 0.07 -0.41 15.18
C ALA A 20 -0.70 -0.39 13.86
N GLN A 21 -1.51 0.64 13.64
CA GLN A 21 -2.30 0.76 12.41
C GLN A 21 -1.37 1.27 11.32
N HIS A 22 -1.10 0.42 10.33
CA HIS A 22 -0.58 0.87 9.04
C HIS A 22 -1.68 1.63 8.33
N VAL A 23 -1.42 2.87 7.93
CA VAL A 23 -2.42 3.71 7.28
C VAL A 23 -1.84 4.29 6.00
N ALA A 24 -2.57 4.13 4.91
CA ALA A 24 -2.42 4.93 3.70
C ALA A 24 -3.40 6.11 3.81
N GLU A 25 -2.93 7.23 4.33
CA GLU A 25 -3.78 8.43 4.51
C GLU A 25 -3.85 9.21 3.20
N PRO A 26 -5.05 9.54 2.68
CA PRO A 26 -5.18 10.38 1.51
C PRO A 26 -4.43 11.71 1.69
N TYR A 27 -3.70 12.12 0.66
CA TYR A 27 -2.95 13.37 0.64
C TYR A 27 -3.01 14.00 -0.75
N HIS A 28 -3.04 15.33 -0.80
CA HIS A 28 -3.00 16.10 -2.05
C HIS A 28 -1.67 16.86 -2.10
N PHE A 29 -0.87 16.59 -3.13
CA PHE A 29 0.46 17.17 -3.31
C PHE A 29 0.37 18.48 -4.09
N GLU A 30 1.19 19.46 -3.72
CA GLU A 30 1.23 20.78 -4.38
C GLU A 30 1.87 20.73 -5.78
N SER A 31 2.62 19.65 -6.08
CA SER A 31 3.25 19.43 -7.39
C SER A 31 2.52 18.33 -8.16
N ASN A 32 2.45 18.48 -9.48
CA ASN A 32 1.96 17.46 -10.41
C ASN A 32 3.05 16.50 -10.91
N THR A 33 4.27 16.68 -10.43
CA THR A 33 5.36 15.74 -10.66
C THR A 33 5.26 14.63 -9.63
N GLY A 34 5.40 13.37 -10.08
CA GLY A 34 5.57 12.23 -9.19
C GLY A 34 6.59 12.54 -8.10
N VAL A 35 6.31 12.06 -6.89
CA VAL A 35 7.17 12.28 -5.72
C VAL A 35 8.14 11.11 -5.52
N CYS A 36 8.02 10.08 -6.35
CA CYS A 36 8.91 8.94 -6.37
C CYS A 36 9.86 9.00 -7.57
N GLY A 37 11.09 8.53 -7.35
CA GLY A 37 12.11 8.39 -8.38
C GLY A 37 11.99 7.08 -9.15
N ASP A 38 13.05 6.75 -9.88
CA ASP A 38 13.12 5.53 -10.66
C ASP A 38 12.86 4.28 -9.80
N THR A 39 12.06 3.36 -10.34
CA THR A 39 11.84 2.07 -9.71
C THR A 39 12.83 1.02 -10.19
N THR A 40 13.24 0.15 -9.27
CA THR A 40 13.71 -1.19 -9.63
C THR A 40 12.54 -1.98 -10.20
N TRP A 41 12.71 -2.65 -11.33
CA TRP A 41 11.68 -3.50 -11.91
C TRP A 41 12.03 -4.96 -11.60
N GLU A 42 11.30 -5.56 -10.66
CA GLU A 42 11.37 -6.99 -10.39
C GLU A 42 10.28 -7.69 -11.19
N ASN A 43 10.66 -8.24 -12.34
CA ASN A 43 9.76 -9.01 -13.20
C ASN A 43 9.50 -10.40 -12.60
N ARG A 44 8.79 -10.42 -11.47
CA ARG A 44 8.14 -11.63 -10.99
C ARG A 44 6.81 -11.71 -11.72
N THR A 45 6.61 -12.75 -12.52
CA THR A 45 5.26 -13.20 -12.85
C THR A 45 4.54 -13.38 -11.52
N SER A 46 3.71 -12.42 -11.14
CA SER A 46 2.89 -12.51 -9.93
C SER A 46 2.22 -13.87 -9.96
N SER A 47 2.18 -14.59 -8.82
CA SER A 47 1.40 -15.83 -8.73
C SER A 47 -0.09 -15.59 -9.01
N ASN A 48 -0.50 -14.33 -9.03
CA ASN A 48 -1.84 -13.87 -9.35
C ASN A 48 -1.74 -12.58 -10.19
N PRO A 49 -1.51 -12.66 -11.51
CA PRO A 49 -1.43 -11.49 -12.36
C PRO A 49 -2.83 -10.93 -12.65
N ALA A 50 -2.94 -9.62 -12.85
CA ALA A 50 -4.20 -8.94 -13.20
C ALA A 50 -4.42 -8.91 -14.71
N PHE A 51 -5.66 -8.71 -15.16
CA PHE A 51 -5.94 -8.40 -16.56
C PHE A 51 -5.35 -7.02 -16.94
N ALA A 52 -4.69 -6.97 -18.09
CA ALA A 52 -4.08 -5.75 -18.61
C ALA A 52 -5.10 -4.62 -18.79
N GLU A 53 -6.28 -4.92 -19.32
CA GLU A 53 -7.37 -3.93 -19.53
C GLU A 53 -7.83 -3.27 -18.22
N SER A 54 -7.96 -4.05 -17.14
CA SER A 54 -8.28 -3.53 -15.80
C SER A 54 -7.20 -2.59 -15.29
N CYS A 55 -5.93 -2.92 -15.52
CA CYS A 55 -4.81 -2.09 -15.11
C CYS A 55 -4.65 -0.82 -15.95
N GLU A 56 -4.93 -0.88 -17.25
CA GLU A 56 -5.02 0.31 -18.12
C GLU A 56 -6.14 1.25 -17.67
N SER A 57 -7.29 0.69 -17.28
CA SER A 57 -8.41 1.44 -16.72
C SER A 57 -8.03 2.10 -15.39
N LEU A 58 -7.36 1.36 -14.49
CA LEU A 58 -6.85 1.92 -13.24
C LEU A 58 -5.86 3.06 -13.48
N ALA A 59 -4.90 2.86 -14.39
CA ALA A 59 -3.90 3.87 -14.72
C ALA A 59 -4.51 5.11 -15.37
N SER A 60 -5.62 4.97 -16.09
CA SER A 60 -6.37 6.09 -16.66
C SER A 60 -7.12 6.87 -15.58
N LEU A 61 -7.80 6.17 -14.67
CA LEU A 61 -8.49 6.78 -13.53
C LEU A 61 -7.54 7.58 -12.64
N LEU A 62 -6.36 7.00 -12.33
CA LEU A 62 -5.33 7.67 -11.52
C LEU A 62 -4.74 8.92 -12.18
N ARG A 63 -4.84 9.06 -13.50
CA ARG A 63 -4.40 10.28 -14.21
C ARG A 63 -5.43 11.40 -14.15
N GLU A 64 -6.65 11.16 -13.69
CA GLU A 64 -7.67 12.21 -13.55
C GLU A 64 -7.34 13.20 -12.42
N ASP A 65 -6.66 12.73 -11.37
CA ASP A 65 -6.17 13.58 -10.27
C ASP A 65 -4.71 13.21 -9.91
N PRO A 66 -3.72 13.61 -10.73
CA PRO A 66 -2.32 13.19 -10.58
C PRO A 66 -1.70 13.67 -9.26
N ASN A 67 -2.28 14.69 -8.63
CA ASN A 67 -1.81 15.29 -7.38
C ASN A 67 -2.37 14.58 -6.14
N ALA A 68 -3.42 13.78 -6.26
CA ALA A 68 -3.86 12.96 -5.15
C ALA A 68 -2.88 11.81 -4.90
N GLY A 69 -2.97 11.18 -3.74
CA GLY A 69 -2.14 10.05 -3.39
C GLY A 69 -2.26 9.69 -1.92
N PHE A 70 -1.22 9.05 -1.39
CA PHE A 70 -1.21 8.55 -0.02
C PHE A 70 0.10 8.88 0.70
N ASN A 71 -0.03 9.18 1.99
CA ASN A 71 1.07 9.12 2.94
C ASN A 71 1.04 7.76 3.65
N LEU A 72 2.10 6.99 3.48
CA LEU A 72 2.27 5.67 4.07
C LEU A 72 2.92 5.81 5.45
N LYS A 73 2.20 5.44 6.51
CA LYS A 73 2.64 5.61 7.92
C LYS A 73 2.42 4.36 8.75
N GLY A 74 3.28 4.18 9.75
CA GLY A 74 3.09 3.22 10.84
C GLY A 74 3.65 1.81 10.60
N TRP A 75 4.23 1.53 9.43
CA TRP A 75 4.89 0.24 9.16
C TRP A 75 6.09 0.08 10.10
N VAL A 76 6.18 -1.09 10.74
CA VAL A 76 7.32 -1.44 11.60
C VAL A 76 8.38 -2.20 10.81
N LYS A 77 9.64 -2.09 11.24
CA LYS A 77 10.75 -2.82 10.61
C LYS A 77 10.46 -4.33 10.70
N ASN A 78 10.45 -5.00 9.54
CA ASN A 78 10.05 -6.40 9.31
C ASN A 78 8.56 -6.68 9.14
N ASP A 79 7.72 -5.65 9.01
CA ASP A 79 6.35 -5.90 8.58
C ASP A 79 6.31 -6.32 7.11
N SER A 80 5.66 -7.45 6.84
CA SER A 80 5.41 -7.97 5.48
C SER A 80 3.99 -7.65 5.00
N ASP A 81 3.27 -6.80 5.72
CA ASP A 81 1.89 -6.42 5.43
C ASP A 81 1.86 -5.35 4.33
N CYS A 82 1.71 -5.82 3.09
CA CYS A 82 1.35 -4.95 1.98
C CYS A 82 -0.12 -4.55 2.07
N ARG A 83 -0.42 -3.35 1.56
CA ARG A 83 -1.78 -2.82 1.50
C ARG A 83 -2.12 -2.41 0.08
N ALA A 84 -3.26 -2.89 -0.41
CA ALA A 84 -3.85 -2.37 -1.63
C ALA A 84 -4.34 -0.94 -1.35
N ILE A 85 -3.85 0.00 -2.15
CA ILE A 85 -4.18 1.43 -2.01
C ILE A 85 -4.95 1.97 -3.22
N ALA A 86 -4.98 1.22 -4.32
CA ALA A 86 -5.82 1.52 -5.48
C ALA A 86 -6.24 0.23 -6.17
N SER A 87 -7.44 0.20 -6.74
CA SER A 87 -7.94 -0.97 -7.48
C SER A 87 -9.01 -0.58 -8.49
N GLN A 88 -9.05 -1.28 -9.63
CA GLN A 88 -10.10 -1.17 -10.64
C GLN A 88 -10.26 -2.54 -11.31
N GLY A 89 -11.49 -3.07 -11.36
CA GLY A 89 -11.72 -4.44 -11.84
C GLY A 89 -10.96 -5.45 -10.99
N ASP A 90 -10.18 -6.32 -11.61
CA ASP A 90 -9.27 -7.23 -10.92
C ASP A 90 -7.86 -6.65 -10.71
N CYS A 91 -7.54 -5.48 -11.27
CA CYS A 91 -6.23 -4.88 -11.07
C CYS A 91 -6.15 -4.15 -9.73
N ALA A 92 -5.16 -4.49 -8.92
CA ALA A 92 -4.88 -3.80 -7.67
C ALA A 92 -3.40 -3.40 -7.56
N PHE A 93 -3.18 -2.23 -6.96
CA PHE A 93 -1.89 -1.64 -6.68
C PHE A 93 -1.61 -1.68 -5.19
N GLU A 94 -0.58 -2.41 -4.81
CA GLU A 94 -0.18 -2.65 -3.43
C GLU A 94 1.13 -1.97 -3.09
N VAL A 95 1.26 -1.54 -1.84
CA VAL A 95 2.47 -0.90 -1.32
C VAL A 95 2.87 -1.41 0.06
N MET A 96 4.15 -1.25 0.38
CA MET A 96 4.75 -1.46 1.70
C MET A 96 5.97 -0.54 1.85
N LEU A 97 6.24 -0.06 3.06
CA LEU A 97 7.51 0.63 3.34
C LEU A 97 8.67 -0.36 3.43
N VAL A 98 9.75 -0.09 2.70
CA VAL A 98 11.00 -0.84 2.79
C VAL A 98 11.87 -0.19 3.84
N ASP A 99 12.28 -1.00 4.83
CA ASP A 99 13.10 -0.59 5.96
C ASP A 99 12.57 0.66 6.67
N PRO A 100 11.30 0.65 7.14
CA PRO A 100 10.70 1.82 7.76
C PRO A 100 11.50 2.25 8.99
N GLU A 101 11.82 3.54 9.07
CA GLU A 101 12.34 4.19 10.27
C GLU A 101 11.19 4.75 11.12
N ASP A 102 11.40 4.85 12.44
CA ASP A 102 10.39 5.39 13.35
C ASP A 102 9.99 6.83 12.95
N GLY A 103 8.70 7.03 12.69
CA GLY A 103 8.17 8.34 12.28
C GLY A 103 8.34 8.66 10.79
N GLN A 104 8.86 7.72 10.00
CA GLN A 104 8.96 7.88 8.54
C GLN A 104 7.59 7.87 7.88
N VAL A 105 7.43 8.75 6.91
CA VAL A 105 6.23 8.85 6.08
C VAL A 105 6.69 8.82 4.63
N ALA A 106 6.39 7.75 3.90
CA ALA A 106 6.67 7.74 2.46
C ALA A 106 5.43 8.21 1.68
N PRO A 107 5.56 9.24 0.85
CA PRO A 107 4.48 9.66 -0.02
C PRO A 107 4.45 8.81 -1.30
N ILE A 108 3.27 8.62 -1.89
CA ILE A 108 3.11 8.09 -3.25
C ILE A 108 1.94 8.78 -3.93
N THR A 109 2.15 9.37 -5.11
CA THR A 109 1.09 10.06 -5.86
C THR A 109 0.33 9.10 -6.77
N GLN A 110 -0.86 9.49 -7.21
CA GLN A 110 -1.59 8.81 -8.26
C GLN A 110 -0.81 8.84 -9.59
N ALA A 111 -0.06 9.92 -9.87
CA ALA A 111 0.84 9.96 -11.02
C ALA A 111 1.90 8.85 -10.96
N ASP A 112 2.58 8.68 -9.81
CA ASP A 112 3.56 7.59 -9.62
C ASP A 112 2.94 6.21 -9.85
N MET A 113 1.76 5.96 -9.26
CA MET A 113 1.03 4.69 -9.44
C MET A 113 0.63 4.46 -10.91
N ALA A 114 0.17 5.50 -11.60
CA ALA A 114 -0.25 5.41 -12.99
C ALA A 114 0.92 5.14 -13.96
N ASP A 115 2.10 5.68 -13.67
CA ASP A 115 3.32 5.44 -14.43
C ASP A 115 3.87 4.04 -14.18
N LEU A 116 3.79 3.54 -12.93
CA LEU A 116 4.15 2.17 -12.60
C LEU A 116 3.20 1.15 -13.25
N LEU A 117 1.88 1.40 -13.24
CA LEU A 117 0.91 0.55 -13.93
C LEU A 117 1.20 0.51 -15.44
N GLN A 118 1.34 1.66 -16.10
CA GLN A 118 1.68 1.68 -17.53
C GLN A 118 3.03 1.02 -17.82
N GLY A 119 4.05 1.32 -17.00
CA GLY A 119 5.36 0.71 -17.12
C GLY A 119 5.34 -0.80 -16.90
N SER A 120 4.38 -1.33 -16.13
CA SER A 120 4.20 -2.76 -15.92
C SER A 120 3.69 -3.48 -17.17
N MET A 121 2.95 -2.79 -18.04
CA MET A 121 2.42 -3.38 -19.28
C MET A 121 3.52 -3.91 -20.22
N LYS A 122 4.73 -3.35 -20.15
CA LYS A 122 5.88 -3.86 -20.93
C LYS A 122 6.32 -5.27 -20.52
N PHE A 123 5.86 -5.74 -19.36
CA PHE A 123 6.10 -7.09 -18.84
C PHE A 123 4.87 -8.00 -18.95
N ALA A 124 3.81 -7.55 -19.65
CA ALA A 124 2.62 -8.36 -19.84
C ALA A 124 2.94 -9.68 -20.57
N SER A 125 2.26 -10.75 -20.18
CA SER A 125 2.33 -12.06 -20.79
C SER A 125 0.93 -12.48 -21.22
N GLY A 126 0.61 -12.31 -22.51
CA GLY A 126 -0.77 -12.40 -23.00
C GLY A 126 -1.59 -11.23 -22.47
N ASP A 127 -2.79 -11.51 -21.99
CA ASP A 127 -3.72 -10.48 -21.46
C ASP A 127 -3.49 -10.15 -19.98
N TYR A 128 -2.41 -10.68 -19.40
CA TYR A 128 -2.13 -10.59 -17.98
C TYR A 128 -0.87 -9.79 -17.69
N VAL A 129 -0.92 -9.00 -16.61
CA VAL A 129 0.17 -8.15 -16.13
C VAL A 129 0.43 -8.39 -14.65
N GLY A 130 1.70 -8.52 -14.32
CA GLY A 130 2.19 -8.59 -12.95
C GLY A 130 3.61 -8.05 -12.93
N ALA A 131 3.85 -7.12 -12.01
CA ALA A 131 5.17 -6.55 -11.80
C ALA A 131 5.27 -6.07 -10.36
N SER A 132 6.48 -6.03 -9.84
CA SER A 132 6.77 -5.43 -8.54
C SER A 132 8.10 -4.71 -8.60
N GLY A 133 8.39 -3.96 -7.55
CA GLY A 133 9.62 -3.21 -7.48
C GLY A 133 9.78 -2.47 -6.18
N VAL A 134 10.89 -1.77 -6.08
CA VAL A 134 11.19 -0.81 -5.02
C VAL A 134 11.59 0.51 -5.65
N MET A 135 11.04 1.59 -5.14
CA MET A 135 11.37 2.96 -5.52
C MET A 135 11.67 3.82 -4.29
N ASP A 136 12.47 4.86 -4.48
CA ASP A 136 12.70 5.91 -3.48
C ASP A 136 11.68 7.03 -3.67
N CYS A 137 10.92 7.35 -2.63
CA CYS A 137 9.95 8.44 -2.63
C CYS A 137 10.40 9.58 -1.72
N ASN A 138 10.35 10.82 -2.22
CA ASN A 138 10.78 12.01 -1.50
C ASN A 138 10.00 13.26 -1.96
N ALA A 139 9.10 13.75 -1.10
CA ALA A 139 8.40 15.02 -1.29
C ALA A 139 8.99 16.17 -0.43
N GLY A 140 10.16 15.96 0.20
CA GLY A 140 10.85 16.92 1.06
C GLY A 140 10.47 16.81 2.55
N GLY A 141 11.31 17.39 3.41
CA GLY A 141 11.13 17.35 4.87
C GLY A 141 11.17 15.90 5.40
N ASN A 142 10.13 15.52 6.16
CA ASN A 142 9.98 14.16 6.70
C ASN A 142 9.19 13.22 5.75
N LEU A 143 8.79 13.68 4.57
CA LEU A 143 8.07 12.89 3.58
C LEU A 143 9.06 12.18 2.65
N SER A 144 9.78 11.20 3.18
CA SER A 144 10.71 10.40 2.40
C SER A 144 10.74 8.94 2.85
N GLY A 145 10.94 8.02 1.91
CA GLY A 145 11.17 6.62 2.23
C GLY A 145 11.20 5.72 1.00
N LYS A 146 11.65 4.48 1.19
CA LYS A 146 11.62 3.46 0.15
C LYS A 146 10.27 2.75 0.17
N VAL A 147 9.66 2.61 -0.99
CA VAL A 147 8.35 1.98 -1.17
C VAL A 147 8.53 0.76 -2.06
N PHE A 148 8.19 -0.41 -1.52
CA PHE A 148 7.92 -1.58 -2.33
C PHE A 148 6.52 -1.42 -2.92
N TRP A 149 6.36 -1.75 -4.20
CA TRP A 149 5.08 -1.77 -4.88
C TRP A 149 4.88 -3.06 -5.66
N ARG A 150 3.62 -3.41 -5.90
CA ARG A 150 3.21 -4.56 -6.71
C ARG A 150 1.90 -4.30 -7.44
N VAL A 151 1.82 -4.78 -8.67
CA VAL A 151 0.57 -4.96 -9.44
C VAL A 151 0.18 -6.43 -9.39
N TYR A 152 -1.06 -6.71 -8.96
CA TYR A 152 -1.58 -8.07 -8.84
C TYR A 152 -3.09 -8.14 -9.13
N GLY A 153 -3.57 -9.35 -9.43
CA GLY A 153 -4.96 -9.68 -9.62
C GLY A 153 -5.69 -9.86 -8.28
N ALA A 154 -6.67 -9.03 -7.96
CA ALA A 154 -7.50 -9.13 -6.76
C ALA A 154 -8.79 -9.94 -7.03
N LEU A 155 -8.65 -11.21 -7.41
CA LEU A 155 -9.80 -12.10 -7.56
C LEU A 155 -10.28 -12.61 -6.19
N ASP A 156 -11.58 -12.48 -5.93
CA ASP A 156 -12.39 -13.13 -4.88
C ASP A 156 -11.86 -13.09 -3.43
N GLY A 157 -11.34 -11.95 -2.98
CA GLY A 157 -10.99 -11.76 -1.57
C GLY A 157 -9.74 -12.52 -1.12
N SER A 158 -8.89 -12.93 -2.07
CA SER A 158 -7.53 -13.34 -1.76
C SER A 158 -6.76 -12.14 -1.17
N THR A 159 -6.47 -12.20 0.13
CA THR A 159 -5.54 -11.26 0.75
C THR A 159 -4.14 -11.62 0.26
N ALA A 160 -3.64 -10.84 -0.68
CA ALA A 160 -2.34 -11.10 -1.26
C ALA A 160 -1.25 -10.75 -0.21
N SER A 161 -0.73 -11.77 0.46
CA SER A 161 0.45 -11.63 1.32
C SER A 161 1.67 -11.28 0.46
N CYS A 162 2.43 -10.26 0.84
CA CYS A 162 3.73 -9.98 0.25
C CYS A 162 4.73 -11.05 0.70
N GLN A 163 4.79 -12.16 -0.04
CA GLN A 163 5.87 -13.13 0.10
C GLN A 163 7.10 -12.60 -0.64
N LYS A 164 8.13 -12.20 0.12
CA LYS A 164 9.47 -11.86 -0.40
C LYS A 164 10.13 -13.08 -1.03
#